data_AF-A0A8H6KH14-F1
#
_entry.id   AF-A0A8H6KH14-F1
#
_cell.length_a   1.000
_cell.length_b   1.000
_cell.length_c   1.000
_cell.angle_alpha   90.00
_cell.angle_beta   90.00
_cell.angle_gamma   90.00
#
_symmetry.space_group_name_H-M   'P 1'
#
loop_
_entity.id
_entity.type
_entity.pdbx_description
1 polymer ?
#
loop_
_entity_poly.entity_id
_entity_poly.type
_entity_poly.pdbx_seq_one_letter_code
_entity_poly.pdbx_strand_id
1 'polypeptide(L)'
;MQLSAALVLATAAGVMADLHKYAVCTSRIQPINNNNVCPKKRDILQGDAVNMTSSRIMGRGYADSEAATRKACAAYKKRNTGNNQWDKCPDCTIGWRNTPDPAYCVVACNSAGSHLGGDEWYYYCKQNGADGSEAY
;
A
#
# COMPACT_ATOMS: atom_id res chain seq x y z
N MET A 1 -26.80 33.08 40.10
CA MET A 1 -25.52 33.07 39.34
C MET A 1 -24.61 32.09 40.07
N GLN A 2 -24.12 30.97 39.54
CA GLN A 2 -23.95 30.46 38.18
C GLN A 2 -24.12 28.93 38.24
N LEU A 3 -24.82 28.34 37.26
CA LEU A 3 -24.76 26.88 37.05
C LEU A 3 -23.38 26.54 36.47
N SER A 4 -22.64 25.67 37.16
CA SER A 4 -21.37 25.14 36.65
C SER A 4 -21.65 24.17 35.50
N ALA A 5 -21.17 24.52 34.31
CA ALA A 5 -21.23 23.66 33.14
C ALA A 5 -20.22 22.51 33.32
N ALA A 6 -20.73 21.29 33.45
CA ALA A 6 -19.92 20.08 33.43
C ALA A 6 -19.37 19.88 32.01
N LEU A 7 -18.04 19.92 31.89
CA LEU A 7 -17.31 19.59 30.67
C LEU A 7 -17.39 18.08 30.45
N VAL A 8 -18.27 17.64 29.56
CA VAL A 8 -18.35 16.24 29.12
C VAL A 8 -17.17 15.98 28.18
N LEU A 9 -16.11 15.32 28.68
CA LEU A 9 -15.09 14.73 27.82
C LEU A 9 -15.69 13.50 27.12
N ALA A 10 -16.10 13.68 25.87
CA ALA A 10 -16.42 12.57 24.98
C ALA A 10 -15.11 11.86 24.59
N THR A 11 -14.82 10.71 25.21
CA THR A 11 -13.78 9.81 24.73
C THR A 11 -14.29 9.14 23.46
N ALA A 12 -13.88 9.64 22.30
CA ALA A 12 -14.12 8.98 21.02
C ALA A 12 -13.34 7.66 21.00
N ALA A 13 -14.04 6.57 21.30
CA ALA A 13 -13.59 5.22 20.94
C ALA A 13 -13.74 5.08 19.42
N GLY A 14 -12.79 5.61 18.67
CA GLY A 14 -12.68 5.37 17.24
C GLY A 14 -12.20 3.95 17.01
N VAL A 15 -12.86 3.22 16.11
CA VAL A 15 -12.24 2.07 15.45
C VAL A 15 -10.92 2.54 14.85
N MET A 16 -9.81 2.12 15.43
CA MET A 16 -8.49 2.46 14.92
C MET A 16 -8.35 1.72 13.60
N ALA A 17 -8.49 2.43 12.48
CA ALA A 17 -8.06 1.90 11.20
C ALA A 17 -6.59 1.49 11.36
N ASP A 18 -6.22 0.29 10.90
CA ASP A 18 -4.85 -0.21 10.98
C ASP A 18 -3.98 0.58 9.99
N LEU A 19 -3.41 1.66 10.51
CA LEU A 19 -2.76 2.73 9.78
C LEU A 19 -1.25 2.46 9.68
N HIS A 20 -0.74 2.57 8.46
CA HIS A 20 0.57 2.13 8.05
C HIS A 20 1.26 3.20 7.21
N LYS A 21 2.59 3.13 7.17
CA LYS A 21 3.41 4.07 6.39
C LYS A 21 3.55 3.63 4.94
N TYR A 22 3.35 2.34 4.68
CA TYR A 22 3.53 1.76 3.37
C TYR A 22 2.35 0.85 3.05
N ALA A 23 1.96 0.86 1.79
CA ALA A 23 0.95 -0.09 1.31
C ALA A 23 1.19 -0.48 -0.15
N VAL A 24 0.92 -1.75 -0.45
CA VAL A 24 1.07 -2.39 -1.76
C VAL A 24 -0.21 -3.12 -2.12
N CYS A 25 -0.52 -3.20 -3.42
CA CYS A 25 -1.58 -4.07 -3.93
C CYS A 25 -0.96 -5.41 -4.35
N THR A 26 -1.64 -6.51 -4.05
CA THR A 26 -1.17 -7.86 -4.37
C THR A 26 -2.14 -8.56 -5.31
N SER A 27 -1.64 -9.39 -6.21
CA SER A 27 -2.43 -10.22 -7.13
C SER A 27 -2.05 -11.68 -6.91
N ARG A 28 -2.99 -12.61 -7.08
CA ARG A 28 -2.66 -14.03 -7.21
C ARG A 28 -1.72 -14.18 -8.39
N ILE A 29 -0.76 -15.08 -8.26
CA ILE A 29 0.22 -15.34 -9.32
C ILE A 29 -0.52 -15.80 -10.59
N GLN A 30 -0.66 -14.90 -11.55
CA GLN A 30 -0.87 -15.20 -12.96
C GLN A 30 0.52 -15.29 -13.63
N PRO A 31 0.68 -16.02 -14.76
CA PRO A 31 1.98 -16.24 -15.39
C PRO A 31 2.77 -14.93 -15.52
N ILE A 32 3.97 -14.94 -14.94
CA ILE A 32 4.79 -13.76 -14.71
C ILE A 32 5.14 -13.11 -16.04
N ASN A 33 4.73 -11.86 -16.23
CA ASN A 33 5.43 -10.95 -17.14
C ASN A 33 6.45 -10.14 -16.32
N ASN A 34 7.60 -9.89 -16.92
CA ASN A 34 8.84 -9.38 -16.34
C ASN A 34 8.79 -7.90 -15.87
N ASN A 35 7.62 -7.37 -15.55
CA ASN A 35 7.42 -5.94 -15.26
C ASN A 35 7.62 -5.55 -13.78
N ASN A 36 7.91 -6.52 -12.90
CA ASN A 36 8.01 -6.30 -11.45
C ASN A 36 9.46 -6.31 -10.92
N VAL A 37 10.45 -6.08 -11.79
CA VAL A 37 11.88 -6.03 -11.40
C VAL A 37 12.31 -4.59 -11.16
N CYS A 38 12.96 -4.33 -10.02
CA CYS A 38 13.55 -3.05 -9.67
C CYS A 38 14.34 -2.39 -10.82
N PRO A 39 14.13 -1.09 -11.11
CA PRO A 39 14.91 -0.39 -12.13
C PRO A 39 16.40 -0.31 -11.78
N LYS A 40 16.79 -0.40 -10.49
CA LYS A 40 18.20 -0.36 -10.06
C LYS A 40 19.03 -1.62 -10.38
N LYS A 41 18.45 -2.67 -10.98
CA LYS A 41 19.15 -3.85 -11.52
C LYS A 41 18.58 -4.33 -12.85
N ARG A 42 17.99 -3.42 -13.64
CA ARG A 42 17.44 -3.77 -14.97
C ARG A 42 18.53 -4.25 -15.95
N ASP A 43 19.76 -3.78 -15.76
CA ASP A 43 20.88 -4.05 -16.68
C ASP A 43 21.64 -5.35 -16.39
N ILE A 44 21.28 -6.11 -15.34
CA ILE A 44 21.97 -7.37 -14.96
C ILE A 44 21.18 -8.61 -15.41
N LEU A 45 19.91 -8.48 -15.80
CA LEU A 45 19.00 -9.61 -16.07
C LEU A 45 18.29 -9.53 -17.43
N GLN A 46 18.77 -8.71 -18.35
CA GLN A 46 18.17 -8.56 -19.69
C GLN A 46 18.59 -9.68 -20.66
N GLY A 47 19.57 -10.52 -20.29
CA GLY A 47 20.13 -11.60 -21.13
C GLY A 47 19.45 -12.96 -20.98
N ASP A 48 18.84 -13.23 -19.83
CA ASP A 48 18.02 -14.40 -19.59
C ASP A 48 16.64 -13.89 -19.27
N ALA A 49 15.63 -14.30 -20.04
CA ALA A 49 14.26 -14.23 -19.57
C ALA A 49 14.27 -14.77 -18.14
N VAL A 50 14.01 -13.91 -17.17
CA VAL A 50 13.89 -14.31 -15.77
C VAL A 50 12.72 -15.27 -15.75
N ASN A 51 13.03 -16.54 -15.96
CA ASN A 51 12.23 -17.71 -15.73
C ASN A 51 12.13 -17.80 -14.21
N MET A 52 11.47 -16.80 -13.62
CA MET A 52 11.13 -16.81 -12.22
C MET A 52 9.97 -17.79 -12.07
N THR A 53 10.28 -19.07 -12.14
CA THR A 53 9.67 -20.09 -11.30
C THR A 53 9.90 -19.82 -9.80
N SER A 54 10.34 -18.60 -9.43
CA SER A 54 10.45 -18.17 -8.05
C SER A 54 9.07 -17.77 -7.55
N SER A 55 8.28 -18.81 -7.21
CA SER A 55 7.38 -18.84 -6.07
C SER A 55 8.12 -18.51 -4.74
N ARG A 56 8.98 -17.48 -4.71
CA ARG A 56 9.96 -17.27 -3.65
C ARG A 56 10.40 -15.81 -3.44
N ILE A 57 9.68 -14.82 -3.97
CA ILE A 57 9.94 -13.40 -3.64
C ILE A 57 9.31 -13.02 -2.30
N MET A 58 8.22 -13.69 -1.91
CA MET A 58 7.71 -13.79 -0.54
C MET A 58 7.09 -15.18 -0.45
N GLY A 59 7.27 -15.95 0.62
CA GLY A 59 6.68 -17.29 0.79
C GLY A 59 5.14 -17.34 0.87
N ARG A 60 4.43 -16.38 0.26
CA ARG A 60 2.98 -16.23 0.18
C ARG A 60 2.61 -16.25 -1.30
N GLY A 61 1.58 -17.01 -1.70
CA GLY A 61 1.16 -17.21 -3.10
C GLY A 61 0.60 -15.97 -3.85
N TYR A 62 1.17 -14.79 -3.62
CA TYR A 62 0.77 -13.49 -4.15
C TYR A 62 1.98 -12.72 -4.69
N ALA A 63 1.82 -12.02 -5.81
CA ALA A 63 2.81 -11.11 -6.38
C ALA A 63 2.35 -9.65 -6.24
N ASP A 64 3.27 -8.71 -6.05
CA ASP A 64 2.93 -7.29 -6.00
C ASP A 64 2.49 -6.77 -7.37
N SER A 65 1.41 -5.99 -7.40
CA SER A 65 0.88 -5.37 -8.61
C SER A 65 1.28 -3.90 -8.64
N GLU A 66 2.36 -3.59 -9.38
CA GLU A 66 2.82 -2.21 -9.55
C GLU A 66 1.73 -1.33 -10.15
N ALA A 67 1.08 -1.80 -11.22
CA ALA A 67 0.05 -1.04 -11.92
C ALA A 67 -1.15 -0.72 -11.00
N ALA A 68 -1.61 -1.70 -10.22
CA ALA A 68 -2.69 -1.47 -9.26
C ALA A 68 -2.23 -0.54 -8.13
N THR A 69 -1.02 -0.72 -7.60
CA THR A 69 -0.48 0.10 -6.52
C THR A 69 -0.35 1.57 -6.93
N ARG A 70 0.12 1.85 -8.15
CA ARG A 70 0.21 3.22 -8.68
C ARG A 70 -1.16 3.90 -8.76
N LYS A 71 -2.15 3.19 -9.31
CA LYS A 71 -3.52 3.72 -9.45
C LYS A 71 -4.21 3.88 -8.10
N ALA A 72 -4.06 2.89 -7.22
CA ALA A 72 -4.59 2.94 -5.85
C ALA A 72 -3.97 4.11 -5.07
N CYS A 73 -2.66 4.29 -5.11
CA CYS A 73 -1.98 5.40 -4.44
C CYS A 73 -2.44 6.77 -4.98
N ALA A 74 -2.63 6.89 -6.30
CA ALA A 74 -3.14 8.12 -6.91
C ALA A 74 -4.59 8.44 -6.50
N ALA A 75 -5.43 7.40 -6.33
CA ALA A 75 -6.79 7.56 -5.83
C ALA A 75 -6.81 7.91 -4.34
N TYR A 76 -6.03 7.18 -3.52
CA TYR A 76 -5.92 7.38 -2.08
C TYR A 76 -5.39 8.79 -1.74
N LYS A 77 -4.43 9.31 -2.51
CA LYS A 77 -3.93 10.69 -2.36
C LYS A 77 -5.01 11.75 -2.55
N LYS A 78 -6.00 11.50 -3.42
CA LYS A 78 -7.10 12.42 -3.70
C LYS A 78 -8.25 12.27 -2.70
N ARG A 79 -8.16 11.33 -1.76
CA ARG A 79 -9.21 11.02 -0.80
C ARG A 79 -9.39 12.19 0.19
N ASN A 80 -10.65 12.53 0.42
CA ASN A 80 -11.08 13.55 1.37
C ASN A 80 -12.54 13.27 1.78
N THR A 81 -12.75 12.23 2.59
CA THR A 81 -14.10 11.74 2.97
C THR A 81 -14.57 12.21 4.33
N GLY A 82 -13.74 12.95 5.07
CA GLY A 82 -14.00 13.34 6.45
C GLY A 82 -12.82 14.09 7.04
N ASN A 83 -12.68 14.06 8.37
CA ASN A 83 -11.64 14.80 9.10
C ASN A 83 -10.68 13.93 9.90
N ASN A 84 -10.83 12.60 9.86
CA ASN A 84 -9.93 11.69 10.55
C ASN A 84 -8.62 11.51 9.79
N GLN A 85 -7.63 10.89 10.44
CA GLN A 85 -6.32 10.64 9.83
C GLN A 85 -6.43 9.77 8.58
N TRP A 86 -7.16 8.67 8.62
CA TRP A 86 -7.42 7.82 7.45
C TRP A 86 -8.35 8.49 6.42
N ASP A 87 -8.99 9.64 6.75
CA ASP A 87 -9.87 10.35 5.82
C ASP A 87 -9.16 11.04 4.66
N LYS A 88 -7.86 11.25 4.81
CA LYS A 88 -7.01 12.04 3.92
C LYS A 88 -5.65 11.38 3.83
N CYS A 89 -4.96 11.58 2.71
CA CYS A 89 -3.55 11.25 2.61
C CYS A 89 -2.78 12.38 1.92
N PRO A 90 -2.54 13.51 2.62
CA PRO A 90 -1.89 14.69 2.05
C PRO A 90 -0.43 14.42 1.67
N ASP A 91 0.20 13.44 2.31
CA ASP A 91 1.61 13.06 2.14
C ASP A 91 1.81 11.79 1.31
N CYS A 92 0.73 11.22 0.74
CA CYS A 92 0.82 10.04 -0.10
C CYS A 92 1.72 10.27 -1.32
N THR A 93 2.71 9.40 -1.46
CA THR A 93 3.66 9.40 -2.59
C THR A 93 3.96 7.99 -3.06
N ILE A 94 4.07 7.82 -4.37
CA ILE A 94 4.48 6.56 -4.96
C ILE A 94 6.01 6.46 -4.94
N GLY A 95 6.55 5.30 -4.55
CA GLY A 95 8.00 5.12 -4.43
C GLY A 95 8.42 3.66 -4.48
N TRP A 96 9.71 3.45 -4.73
CA TRP A 96 10.32 2.13 -4.62
C TRP A 96 10.71 1.86 -3.18
N ARG A 97 10.31 0.70 -2.66
CA ARG A 97 10.72 0.24 -1.34
C ARG A 97 11.49 -1.05 -1.46
N ASN A 98 12.64 -1.12 -0.79
CA ASN A 98 13.37 -2.37 -0.65
C ASN A 98 12.55 -3.34 0.18
N THR A 99 12.53 -4.60 -0.22
CA THR A 99 12.04 -5.67 0.64
C THR A 99 13.20 -6.10 1.57
N PRO A 100 12.94 -6.94 2.59
CA PRO A 100 14.02 -7.53 3.40
C PRO A 100 15.06 -8.29 2.57
N ASP A 101 14.68 -8.73 1.36
CA ASP A 101 15.60 -9.28 0.39
C ASP A 101 16.17 -8.15 -0.49
N PRO A 102 17.48 -7.85 -0.42
CA PRO A 102 18.10 -6.75 -1.14
C PRO A 102 18.10 -6.94 -2.68
N ALA A 103 17.77 -8.14 -3.17
CA ALA A 103 17.58 -8.37 -4.60
C ALA A 103 16.22 -7.85 -5.11
N TYR A 104 15.27 -7.54 -4.22
CA TYR A 104 13.91 -7.18 -4.58
C TYR A 104 13.47 -5.86 -3.98
N CYS A 105 12.62 -5.18 -4.73
CA CYS A 105 11.99 -3.94 -4.34
C CYS A 105 10.63 -3.87 -5.03
N VAL A 106 9.72 -3.18 -4.36
CA VAL A 106 8.31 -3.10 -4.74
C VAL A 106 7.94 -1.64 -4.93
N VAL A 107 7.02 -1.38 -5.86
CA VAL A 107 6.37 -0.08 -5.90
C VAL A 107 5.33 -0.04 -4.79
N ALA A 108 5.53 0.85 -3.82
CA ALA A 108 4.65 1.05 -2.70
C ALA A 108 4.11 2.49 -2.68
N CYS A 109 2.90 2.64 -2.14
CA CYS A 109 2.43 3.94 -1.68
C CYS A 109 3.05 4.21 -0.32
N ASN A 110 3.54 5.43 -0.10
CA ASN A 110 4.24 5.85 1.10
C ASN A 110 3.49 7.02 1.72
N SER A 111 3.37 7.02 3.04
CA SER A 111 2.81 8.09 3.86
C SER A 111 3.60 8.16 5.16
N ALA A 112 4.34 9.25 5.37
CA ALA A 112 5.09 9.48 6.59
C ALA A 112 4.18 9.62 7.82
N GLY A 113 2.98 10.16 7.62
CA GLY A 113 1.93 10.35 8.61
C GLY A 113 1.07 9.11 8.86
N SER A 114 1.47 7.93 8.39
CA SER A 114 0.72 6.68 8.58
C SER A 114 -0.76 6.81 8.16
N HIS A 115 -1.03 7.19 6.92
CA HIS A 115 -2.40 7.35 6.42
C HIS A 115 -2.91 6.12 5.63
N LEU A 116 -2.10 5.08 5.44
CA LEU A 116 -2.39 3.98 4.52
C LEU A 116 -2.87 2.72 5.24
N GLY A 117 -3.63 1.87 4.57
CA GLY A 117 -4.04 0.56 5.09
C GLY A 117 -5.55 0.41 5.21
N GLY A 118 -5.97 -0.54 6.05
CA GLY A 118 -7.38 -0.86 6.26
C GLY A 118 -8.09 -1.45 5.04
N ASP A 119 -9.42 -1.52 5.16
CA ASP A 119 -10.32 -1.94 4.10
C ASP A 119 -10.35 -0.94 2.94
N GLU A 120 -10.06 0.34 3.18
CA GLU A 120 -10.03 1.33 2.10
C GLU A 120 -8.88 1.11 1.13
N TRP A 121 -7.67 0.80 1.62
CA TRP A 121 -6.57 0.51 0.71
C TRP A 121 -6.88 -0.74 -0.13
N TYR A 122 -7.40 -1.78 0.52
CA TYR A 122 -7.86 -3.00 -0.16
C TYR A 122 -8.91 -2.70 -1.23
N TYR A 123 -9.90 -1.84 -0.94
CA TYR A 123 -10.92 -1.41 -1.90
C TYR A 123 -10.31 -0.83 -3.17
N TYR A 124 -9.36 0.10 -3.05
CA TYR A 124 -8.71 0.68 -4.22
C TYR A 124 -7.84 -0.33 -4.97
N CYS A 125 -7.20 -1.26 -4.28
CA CYS A 125 -6.49 -2.36 -4.93
C CYS A 125 -7.44 -3.23 -5.76
N LYS A 126 -8.59 -3.64 -5.20
CA LYS A 126 -9.62 -4.41 -5.92
C LYS A 126 -10.17 -3.66 -7.13
N GLN A 127 -10.45 -2.36 -7.00
CA GLN A 127 -10.94 -1.53 -8.10
C GLN A 127 -9.94 -1.46 -9.28
N ASN A 128 -8.65 -1.67 -8.99
CA ASN A 128 -7.58 -1.66 -9.98
C ASN A 128 -7.12 -3.07 -10.40
N GLY A 129 -7.93 -4.10 -10.15
CA GLY A 129 -7.69 -5.47 -10.63
C GLY A 129 -6.71 -6.29 -9.78
N ALA A 130 -6.35 -5.81 -8.59
CA ALA A 130 -5.60 -6.61 -7.64
C ALA A 130 -6.50 -7.65 -6.96
N ASP A 131 -5.90 -8.71 -6.40
CA ASP A 131 -6.61 -9.69 -5.58
C ASP A 131 -6.63 -9.32 -4.10
N GLY A 132 -5.61 -8.60 -3.66
CA GLY A 132 -5.32 -8.32 -2.27
C GLY A 132 -4.56 -7.02 -2.07
N SER A 133 -4.18 -6.79 -0.83
CA SER A 133 -3.32 -5.69 -0.41
C SER A 133 -2.56 -6.04 0.84
N GLU A 134 -1.38 -5.44 1.01
CA GLU A 134 -0.61 -5.51 2.25
C GLU A 134 -0.22 -4.08 2.67
N ALA A 135 -0.15 -3.84 3.97
CA ALA A 135 0.27 -2.56 4.56
C ALA A 135 1.20 -2.83 5.74
N TYR A 136 2.22 -1.98 5.93
CA TYR A 136 3.29 -2.14 6.93
C TYR A 136 4.04 -0.83 7.22
#